data_AF-A0A1Z9TC64-F1
#
_entry.id   AF-A0A1Z9TC64-F1
#
_cell.length_a   1.000
_cell.length_b   1.000
_cell.length_c   1.000
_cell.angle_alpha   90.00
_cell.angle_beta   90.00
_cell.angle_gamma   90.00
#
_symmetry.space_group_name_H-M   'P 1'
#
loop_
_entity.id
_entity.type
_entity.pdbx_description
1 polymer ?
#
loop_
_entity_poly.entity_id
_entity_poly.type
_entity_poly.pdbx_seq_one_letter_code
_entity_poly.pdbx_strand_id
1 'polypeptide(L)'
;MLASKKIMILLLLSAINVSIASIKLTHDQVAVVYVKHSGLFNRHIDENLSTSDCVSFLHQHGIKMDWLDVIMKKQFTASDMAQLVGQSYLLFSGKHKQNIDVLTLPASYRSWGEFCQIHGLNYKLTYNFVVKIVKNLKNF
;
A
#
# COMPACT_ATOMS: atom_id res chain seq x y z
N MET A 1 0.06 16.11 45.31
CA MET A 1 -0.97 15.35 44.59
C MET A 1 -0.97 15.79 43.12
N LEU A 2 -0.65 14.85 42.24
CA LEU A 2 -0.68 14.80 40.77
C LEU A 2 -1.27 16.01 39.98
N ALA A 3 -0.43 16.91 39.49
CA ALA A 3 -0.76 17.72 38.30
C ALA A 3 0.47 18.01 37.39
N SER A 4 1.62 17.39 37.67
CA SER A 4 2.94 17.77 37.13
C SER A 4 3.43 16.95 35.92
N LYS A 5 2.67 15.99 35.36
CA LYS A 5 3.22 15.09 34.31
C LYS A 5 2.40 14.90 33.03
N LYS A 6 1.20 15.48 32.90
CA LYS A 6 0.32 15.17 31.75
C LYS A 6 0.24 16.25 30.66
N ILE A 7 0.66 17.49 30.93
CA ILE A 7 0.52 18.59 29.96
C ILE A 7 1.77 18.75 29.07
N MET A 8 2.93 18.26 29.50
CA MET A 8 4.19 18.36 28.76
C MET A 8 4.46 17.19 27.79
N ILE A 9 3.45 16.38 27.47
CA ILE A 9 3.55 15.28 26.48
C ILE A 9 2.74 15.60 25.20
N LEU A 10 1.87 16.61 25.23
CA LEU A 10 1.06 16.97 24.05
C LEU A 10 1.77 17.88 23.04
N LEU A 11 2.93 18.45 23.37
CA LEU A 11 3.71 19.35 22.50
C LEU A 11 4.92 18.68 21.84
N LEU A 12 5.21 17.40 22.16
CA LEU A 12 6.28 16.63 21.53
C LEU A 12 5.83 15.84 20.27
N LEU A 13 4.52 15.80 19.98
CA LEU A 13 3.99 15.16 18.78
C LEU A 13 4.02 16.08 17.53
N SER A 14 4.29 17.38 17.70
CA SER A 14 4.37 18.37 16.60
C SER A 14 5.79 18.63 16.10
N ALA A 15 6.82 17.96 16.63
CA ALA A 15 8.23 18.28 16.36
C ALA A 15 9.05 17.12 15.78
N ILE A 16 8.43 16.05 15.29
CA ILE A 16 9.11 15.11 14.39
C ILE A 16 8.80 15.50 12.95
N ASN A 17 9.09 16.76 12.60
CA ASN A 17 9.52 17.13 11.25
C ASN A 17 10.94 16.61 11.06
N VAL A 18 11.14 15.29 11.23
CA VAL A 18 12.28 14.64 10.61
C VAL A 18 12.05 14.91 9.13
N SER A 19 12.95 15.69 8.54
CA SER A 19 13.16 15.71 7.11
C SER A 19 13.53 14.29 6.73
N ILE A 20 12.51 13.44 6.55
CA ILE A 20 12.64 12.12 6.01
C ILE A 20 12.99 12.44 4.57
N ALA A 21 14.28 12.30 4.20
CA ALA A 21 14.66 12.18 2.80
C ALA A 21 13.61 11.29 2.14
N SER A 22 12.77 11.87 1.28
CA SER A 22 11.51 11.26 0.87
C SER A 22 11.86 9.93 0.24
N ILE A 23 11.62 8.83 0.94
CA ILE A 23 11.88 7.51 0.37
C ILE A 23 10.97 7.41 -0.83
N LYS A 24 11.58 7.47 -2.01
CA LYS A 24 10.89 7.21 -3.26
C LYS A 24 10.65 5.71 -3.27
N LEU A 25 9.42 5.32 -2.94
CA LEU A 25 8.97 3.95 -3.13
C LEU A 25 9.04 3.63 -4.61
N THR A 26 9.40 2.39 -4.92
CA THR A 26 9.39 1.85 -6.28
C THR A 26 8.36 0.70 -6.35
N HIS A 27 7.88 0.40 -7.55
CA HIS A 27 6.82 -0.61 -7.73
C HIS A 27 7.20 -1.98 -7.18
N ASP A 28 8.47 -2.40 -7.34
CA ASP A 28 9.01 -3.64 -6.79
C ASP A 28 8.97 -3.69 -5.26
N GLN A 29 9.37 -2.59 -4.60
CA GLN A 29 9.35 -2.50 -3.13
C GLN A 29 7.93 -2.62 -2.61
N VAL A 30 6.98 -1.96 -3.28
CA VAL A 30 5.57 -2.02 -2.90
C VAL A 30 5.01 -3.41 -3.15
N ALA A 31 5.32 -4.08 -4.27
CA ALA A 31 4.86 -5.43 -4.54
C ALA A 31 5.24 -6.39 -3.41
N VAL A 32 6.52 -6.41 -3.03
CA VAL A 32 7.03 -7.28 -1.97
C VAL A 32 6.37 -6.96 -0.63
N VAL A 33 6.35 -5.69 -0.22
CA VAL A 33 5.76 -5.30 1.07
C VAL A 33 4.26 -5.57 1.13
N TYR A 34 3.55 -5.26 0.06
CA TYR A 34 2.10 -5.42 0.03
C TYR A 34 1.68 -6.88 0.02
N VAL A 35 2.46 -7.75 -0.63
CA VAL A 35 2.20 -9.19 -0.68
C VAL A 35 2.59 -9.85 0.65
N LYS A 36 3.84 -9.63 1.10
CA LYS A 36 4.40 -10.38 2.25
C LYS A 36 4.11 -9.79 3.63
N HIS A 37 3.91 -8.46 3.71
CA HIS A 37 3.89 -7.76 5.01
C HIS A 37 2.60 -6.98 5.30
N SER A 38 1.63 -6.95 4.37
CA SER A 38 0.38 -6.19 4.57
C SER A 38 -0.61 -6.83 5.54
N GLY A 39 -0.50 -8.13 5.80
CA GLY A 39 -1.53 -8.87 6.53
C GLY A 39 -2.66 -9.41 5.65
N LEU A 40 -2.80 -8.92 4.40
CA LEU A 40 -3.97 -9.20 3.56
C LEU A 40 -3.99 -10.63 3.01
N PHE A 41 -2.82 -11.21 2.78
CA PHE A 41 -2.66 -12.51 2.10
C PHE A 41 -2.03 -13.60 2.97
N ASN A 42 -1.75 -13.29 4.25
CA ASN A 42 -0.86 -14.01 5.19
C ASN A 42 -1.05 -15.53 5.36
N ARG A 43 -2.11 -16.13 4.82
CA ARG A 43 -2.36 -17.57 4.97
C ARG A 43 -1.72 -18.42 3.85
N HIS A 44 -1.15 -17.81 2.81
CA HIS A 44 -0.72 -18.53 1.59
C HIS A 44 0.58 -18.01 0.94
N ILE A 45 1.39 -17.21 1.64
CA ILE A 45 2.54 -16.53 1.01
C ILE A 45 3.85 -17.07 1.56
N ASP A 46 4.63 -17.71 0.70
CA ASP A 46 6.01 -18.11 0.98
C ASP A 46 6.89 -16.87 1.18
N GLU A 47 7.65 -16.84 2.27
CA GLU A 47 8.59 -15.75 2.57
C GLU A 47 9.68 -15.62 1.51
N ASN A 48 9.97 -16.69 0.76
CA ASN A 48 11.00 -16.74 -0.28
C ASN A 48 10.52 -16.26 -1.66
N LEU A 49 9.26 -15.84 -1.83
CA LEU A 49 8.77 -15.36 -3.13
C LEU A 49 9.66 -14.25 -3.68
N SER A 50 10.09 -14.38 -4.93
CA SER A 50 10.82 -13.31 -5.61
C SER A 50 9.92 -12.08 -5.81
N THR A 51 10.50 -10.93 -6.15
CA THR A 51 9.73 -9.75 -6.56
C THR A 51 8.79 -10.09 -7.71
N SER A 52 9.26 -10.88 -8.68
CA SER A 52 8.44 -11.31 -9.82
C SER A 52 7.26 -12.18 -9.40
N ASP A 53 7.46 -13.06 -8.43
CA ASP A 53 6.37 -13.88 -7.92
C ASP A 53 5.33 -13.02 -7.17
N CYS A 54 5.79 -12.00 -6.43
CA CYS A 54 4.89 -11.05 -5.77
C CYS A 54 4.02 -10.28 -6.78
N VAL A 55 4.60 -9.80 -7.88
CA VAL A 55 3.84 -9.10 -8.93
C VAL A 55 2.87 -10.05 -9.62
N SER A 56 3.33 -11.26 -9.96
CA SER A 56 2.49 -12.30 -10.58
C SER A 56 1.32 -12.69 -9.68
N PHE A 57 1.57 -12.84 -8.38
CA PHE A 57 0.55 -13.12 -7.38
C PHE A 57 -0.53 -12.04 -7.34
N LEU A 58 -0.14 -10.75 -7.36
CA LEU A 58 -1.09 -9.65 -7.42
C LEU A 58 -1.94 -9.69 -8.70
N HIS A 59 -1.31 -9.96 -9.85
CA HIS A 59 -2.02 -10.08 -11.14
C HIS A 59 -3.02 -11.23 -11.13
N GLN A 60 -2.66 -12.39 -10.58
CA GLN A 60 -3.56 -13.55 -10.44
C GLN A 60 -4.80 -13.23 -9.59
N HIS A 61 -4.72 -12.24 -8.71
CA HIS A 61 -5.84 -11.75 -7.90
C HIS A 61 -6.51 -10.50 -8.51
N GLY A 62 -6.19 -10.15 -9.75
CA GLY A 62 -6.75 -9.00 -10.47
C GLY A 62 -6.22 -7.64 -10.01
N ILE A 63 -5.18 -7.61 -9.18
CA ILE A 63 -4.54 -6.36 -8.74
C ILE A 63 -3.44 -6.00 -9.75
N LYS A 64 -3.59 -4.88 -10.44
CA LYS A 64 -2.69 -4.47 -11.52
C LYS A 64 -1.43 -3.79 -10.99
N MET A 65 -0.28 -4.27 -11.45
CA MET A 65 1.00 -3.58 -11.42
C MET A 65 1.68 -3.65 -12.78
N ASP A 66 2.26 -2.56 -13.27
CA ASP A 66 2.94 -2.59 -14.58
C ASP A 66 4.35 -3.20 -14.44
N TRP A 67 4.62 -4.26 -15.19
CA TRP A 67 5.93 -4.94 -15.18
C TRP A 67 7.07 -4.04 -15.65
N LEU A 68 6.82 -3.15 -16.62
CA LEU A 68 7.83 -2.22 -17.10
C LEU A 68 8.20 -1.24 -15.98
N ASP A 69 7.20 -0.74 -15.24
CA ASP A 69 7.41 0.15 -14.10
C ASP A 69 8.21 -0.54 -12.98
N VAL A 70 8.00 -1.85 -12.76
CA VAL A 70 8.76 -2.69 -11.82
C VAL A 70 10.22 -2.82 -12.27
N ILE A 71 10.46 -3.18 -13.54
CA ILE A 71 11.80 -3.39 -14.09
C ILE A 71 12.60 -2.08 -14.10
N MET A 72 11.96 -0.98 -14.53
CA MET A 72 12.59 0.35 -14.59
C MET A 72 12.75 1.02 -13.22
N LYS A 73 12.36 0.34 -12.12
CA LYS A 73 12.36 0.91 -10.76
C LYS A 73 11.64 2.26 -10.70
N LYS A 74 10.54 2.40 -11.46
CA LYS A 74 9.77 3.63 -11.50
C LYS A 74 9.17 3.91 -10.14
N GLN A 75 9.16 5.19 -9.78
CA GLN A 75 8.57 5.67 -8.54
C GLN A 75 7.09 5.27 -8.45
N PHE A 76 6.74 4.67 -7.32
CA PHE A 76 5.37 4.37 -6.91
C PHE A 76 4.80 5.57 -6.16
N THR A 77 3.61 6.01 -6.53
CA THR A 77 2.98 7.23 -6.04
C THR A 77 1.76 6.95 -5.17
N ALA A 78 1.22 7.99 -4.54
CA ALA A 78 -0.05 7.89 -3.83
C ALA A 78 -1.22 7.53 -4.78
N SER A 79 -1.15 7.93 -6.06
CA SER A 79 -2.17 7.57 -7.04
C SER A 79 -2.15 6.07 -7.33
N ASP A 80 -0.96 5.49 -7.46
CA ASP A 80 -0.79 4.04 -7.64
C ASP A 80 -1.31 3.28 -6.41
N MET A 81 -1.10 3.84 -5.21
CA MET A 81 -1.67 3.27 -3.98
C MET A 81 -3.21 3.31 -3.97
N ALA A 82 -3.83 4.37 -4.52
CA ALA A 82 -5.29 4.42 -4.62
C ALA A 82 -5.84 3.28 -5.47
N GLN A 83 -5.19 2.99 -6.61
CA GLN A 83 -5.53 1.83 -7.44
C GLN A 83 -5.34 0.53 -6.66
N LEU A 84 -4.17 0.33 -6.06
CA LEU A 84 -3.84 -0.89 -5.32
C LEU A 84 -4.86 -1.18 -4.21
N VAL A 85 -5.19 -0.17 -3.41
CA VAL A 85 -6.16 -0.26 -2.30
C VAL A 85 -7.58 -0.47 -2.84
N GLY A 86 -7.98 0.26 -3.89
CA GLY A 86 -9.29 0.10 -4.50
C GLY A 86 -9.51 -1.31 -5.06
N GLN A 87 -8.54 -1.84 -5.80
CA GLN A 87 -8.58 -3.21 -6.32
C GLN A 87 -8.56 -4.24 -5.17
N SER A 88 -7.76 -4.02 -4.13
CA SER A 88 -7.77 -4.90 -2.95
C SER A 88 -9.14 -4.92 -2.27
N TYR A 89 -9.78 -3.75 -2.12
CA TYR A 89 -11.13 -3.68 -1.55
C TYR A 89 -12.14 -4.44 -2.40
N LEU A 90 -12.09 -4.29 -3.74
CA LEU A 90 -12.95 -5.04 -4.64
C LEU A 90 -12.74 -6.56 -4.51
N LEU A 91 -11.49 -7.01 -4.45
CA LEU A 91 -11.11 -8.40 -4.23
C LEU A 91 -11.73 -8.96 -2.94
N PHE A 92 -11.54 -8.27 -1.82
CA PHE A 92 -11.97 -8.75 -0.50
C PHE A 92 -13.44 -8.47 -0.17
N SER A 93 -14.13 -7.62 -0.93
CA SER A 93 -15.56 -7.36 -0.77
C SER A 93 -16.44 -8.55 -1.18
N GLY A 94 -15.88 -9.56 -1.85
CA GLY A 94 -16.62 -10.72 -2.37
C GLY A 94 -17.58 -10.40 -3.52
N LYS A 95 -17.58 -9.16 -4.03
CA LYS A 95 -18.46 -8.71 -5.11
C LYS A 95 -17.95 -9.07 -6.51
N HIS A 96 -16.76 -9.65 -6.61
CA HIS A 96 -16.15 -10.06 -7.86
C HIS A 96 -15.91 -11.57 -7.88
N LYS A 97 -16.25 -12.21 -9.01
CA LYS A 97 -15.97 -13.62 -9.26
C LYS A 97 -14.45 -13.80 -9.39
N GLN A 98 -13.92 -14.88 -8.82
CA GLN A 98 -12.56 -15.34 -9.11
C GLN A 98 -12.44 -15.64 -10.62
N ASN A 99 -11.29 -15.33 -11.23
CA ASN A 99 -11.00 -15.30 -12.69
C ASN A 99 -11.35 -13.99 -13.43
N ILE A 100 -10.99 -12.83 -12.88
CA ILE A 100 -10.95 -11.57 -13.63
C ILE A 100 -9.49 -11.20 -13.86
N ASP A 101 -9.10 -10.97 -15.11
CA ASP A 101 -7.72 -10.61 -15.50
C ASP A 101 -7.21 -9.38 -14.73
N VAL A 102 -8.04 -8.35 -14.60
CA VAL A 102 -7.76 -7.14 -13.81
C VAL A 102 -9.05 -6.56 -13.24
N LEU A 103 -9.07 -6.25 -11.95
CA LEU A 103 -10.15 -5.51 -11.29
C LEU A 103 -10.16 -4.07 -11.80
N THR A 104 -11.19 -3.71 -12.54
CA THR A 104 -11.32 -2.39 -13.17
C THR A 104 -12.05 -1.40 -12.25
N LEU A 105 -11.79 -0.12 -12.46
CA LEU A 105 -12.53 0.95 -11.79
C LEU A 105 -13.99 0.90 -12.24
N PRO A 106 -14.99 0.86 -11.34
CA PRO A 106 -16.39 0.86 -11.76
C PRO A 106 -16.74 2.15 -12.50
N ALA A 107 -17.56 2.05 -13.55
CA ALA A 107 -17.87 3.15 -14.47
C ALA A 107 -18.49 4.39 -13.80
N SER A 108 -19.05 4.25 -12.59
CA SER A 108 -19.60 5.35 -11.80
C SER A 108 -18.55 6.25 -11.14
N TYR A 109 -17.27 5.92 -11.23
CA TYR A 109 -16.17 6.68 -10.62
C TYR A 109 -15.21 7.21 -11.69
N ARG A 110 -14.70 8.42 -11.49
CA ARG A 110 -13.74 9.08 -12.40
C ARG A 110 -12.31 8.67 -12.13
N SER A 111 -12.00 8.27 -10.89
CA SER A 111 -10.66 7.84 -10.49
C SER A 111 -10.69 6.88 -9.30
N TRP A 112 -9.60 6.14 -9.12
CA TRP A 112 -9.38 5.33 -7.92
C TRP A 112 -9.31 6.16 -6.63
N GLY A 113 -8.81 7.41 -6.72
CA GLY A 113 -8.80 8.32 -5.58
C GLY A 113 -10.21 8.69 -5.11
N GLU A 114 -11.11 9.00 -6.05
CA GLU A 114 -12.53 9.25 -5.78
C GLU A 114 -13.22 7.99 -5.24
N PHE A 115 -12.96 6.83 -5.85
CA PHE A 115 -13.47 5.55 -5.36
C PHE A 115 -13.09 5.33 -3.90
N CYS A 116 -11.81 5.49 -3.57
CA CYS A 116 -11.32 5.34 -2.20
C CYS A 116 -11.98 6.33 -1.24
N GLN A 117 -12.16 7.59 -1.65
CA GLN A 117 -12.81 8.60 -0.82
C GLN A 117 -14.27 8.23 -0.50
N ILE A 118 -15.04 7.80 -1.51
CA ILE A 118 -16.45 7.42 -1.34
C ILE A 118 -16.61 6.18 -0.46
N HIS A 119 -15.71 5.21 -0.58
CA HIS A 119 -15.73 3.97 0.22
C HIS A 119 -14.96 4.08 1.56
N GLY A 120 -14.48 5.28 1.94
CA GLY A 120 -13.76 5.49 3.20
C GLY A 120 -12.38 4.82 3.28
N LEU A 121 -11.77 4.48 2.13
CA LEU A 121 -10.48 3.82 2.05
C LEU A 121 -9.34 4.85 2.10
N ASN A 122 -8.51 4.81 3.14
CA ASN A 122 -7.44 5.79 3.33
C ASN A 122 -6.13 5.37 2.65
N TYR A 123 -6.10 5.41 1.32
CA TYR A 123 -4.93 5.01 0.52
C TYR A 123 -3.67 5.85 0.81
N LYS A 124 -3.82 7.11 1.22
CA LYS A 124 -2.67 7.97 1.63
C LYS A 124 -2.03 7.47 2.92
N LEU A 125 -2.85 7.07 3.89
CA LEU A 125 -2.37 6.45 5.12
C LEU A 125 -1.69 5.10 4.83
N THR A 126 -2.29 4.26 3.98
CA THR A 126 -1.68 3.00 3.53
C THR A 126 -0.32 3.24 2.86
N TYR A 127 -0.22 4.22 1.95
CA TYR A 127 1.05 4.61 1.34
C TYR A 127 2.11 4.95 2.38
N ASN A 128 1.76 5.78 3.37
CA ASN A 128 2.67 6.16 4.45
C ASN A 128 3.10 4.97 5.33
N PHE A 129 2.22 3.99 5.57
CA PHE A 129 2.59 2.76 6.27
C PHE A 129 3.59 1.94 5.47
N VAL A 130 3.38 1.76 4.16
CA VAL A 130 4.32 1.05 3.28
C VAL A 130 5.69 1.74 3.25
N VAL A 131 5.72 3.08 3.16
CA VAL A 131 6.97 3.86 3.26
C VAL A 131 7.73 3.52 4.54
N LYS A 132 7.05 3.46 5.69
CA LYS A 132 7.67 3.14 6.99
C LYS A 132 8.19 1.71 7.04
N ILE A 133 7.43 0.73 6.52
CA ILE A 133 7.88 -0.67 6.49
C ILE A 133 9.14 -0.81 5.63
N VAL A 134 9.14 -0.24 4.42
CA VAL A 134 10.32 -0.28 3.54
C VAL A 134 11.53 0.38 4.20
N LYS A 135 11.34 1.49 4.93
CA LYS A 135 12.42 2.14 5.67
C LYS A 135 13.01 1.22 6.74
N ASN A 136 12.16 0.53 7.49
CA ASN A 136 12.60 -0.33 8.58
C ASN A 136 13.31 -1.59 8.05
N LEU A 137 12.85 -2.15 6.93
CA LEU A 137 13.49 -3.32 6.30
C LEU A 137 14.87 -3.02 5.71
N LYS A 138 15.16 -1.78 5.32
CA LYS A 138 16.49 -1.36 4.80
C LYS A 138 17.55 -1.16 5.90
N ASN A 139 17.15 -1.14 7.16
CA ASN A 139 18.04 -0.89 8.30
C ASN A 139 18.43 -2.18 9.04
N PHE A 140 18.18 -3.35 8.44
CA PHE A 140 18.69 -4.66 8.84
C PHE A 140 19.63 -5.17 7.74
#